data_AF-A0AAP0D5J6-F1
#
_entry.id   AF-A0AAP0D5J6-F1
#
_cell.length_a   1.000
_cell.length_b   1.000
_cell.length_c   1.000
_cell.angle_alpha   90.00
_cell.angle_beta   90.00
_cell.angle_gamma   90.00
#
_symmetry.space_group_name_H-M   'P 1'
#
loop_
_entity.id
_entity.type
_entity.pdbx_description
1 polymer ?
#
loop_
_entity_poly.entity_id
_entity_poly.type
_entity_poly.pdbx_seq_one_letter_code
_entity_poly.pdbx_strand_id
1 'polypeptide(L)'
;MAALAVNVRAGTKLRSVQPISKPFLDNGFVSTNTFSVSPHIHPNHGNRLFNYRKLSQFVQPNGKRLFLVDTLALVRRLEGEGVPSKQAEAITSAIIEVLNDSLENVAESFVSKGEMQRIEMIQDGNLGKFKSRVQSSQENHFSLLQRETEKLKSDIEKMRSELRYELDKVTAGQRLDLNLERGRTRDELSNQNHETANLTNKLDREIHSLRAELEAAKYDVIKYCIGTLVSISAVGLAVLRILMYELDKVTAGQRLDLNLERGRTRDELSNQNHETANLTNKLDREIHSLRAELEAAKYDVIKYCIGTLVSISAVGLAVLRILM
;
A
#
# COMPACT_ATOMS: atom_id res chain seq x y z
N MET A 1 -20.92 30.97 -11.34
CA MET A 1 -20.35 29.80 -12.02
C MET A 1 -19.06 29.42 -11.31
N ALA A 2 -19.11 28.96 -10.06
CA ALA A 2 -19.45 27.61 -9.62
C ALA A 2 -18.34 26.58 -9.95
N ALA A 3 -17.60 26.24 -8.89
CA ALA A 3 -16.97 24.95 -8.57
C ALA A 3 -15.85 24.40 -9.46
N LEU A 4 -14.60 24.50 -8.96
CA LEU A 4 -13.73 23.34 -8.72
C LEU A 4 -12.51 23.77 -7.89
N ALA A 5 -12.71 23.87 -6.58
CA ALA A 5 -11.64 23.84 -5.59
C ALA A 5 -11.97 22.68 -4.66
N VAL A 6 -11.25 21.56 -4.78
CA VAL A 6 -11.31 20.47 -3.80
C VAL A 6 -9.98 20.37 -3.10
N ASN A 7 -10.12 20.41 -1.79
CA ASN A 7 -9.15 20.68 -0.76
C ASN A 7 -8.16 19.52 -0.56
N VAL A 8 -6.92 19.91 -0.31
CA VAL A 8 -5.89 19.12 0.37
C VAL A 8 -6.34 18.80 1.80
N ARG A 9 -5.85 17.67 2.33
CA ARG A 9 -5.78 17.31 3.77
C ARG A 9 -6.93 16.47 4.32
N ALA A 10 -6.72 15.16 4.35
CA ALA A 10 -7.16 14.31 5.46
C ALA A 10 -6.12 13.20 5.65
N GLY A 11 -5.36 13.29 6.75
CA GLY A 11 -4.45 12.24 7.18
C GLY A 11 -5.24 10.97 7.50
N THR A 12 -4.92 9.89 6.82
CA THR A 12 -5.36 8.54 7.18
C THR A 12 -4.63 8.14 8.45
N LYS A 13 -5.25 8.48 9.58
CA LYS A 13 -4.92 7.92 10.89
C LYS A 13 -5.18 6.41 10.80
N LEU A 14 -4.11 5.64 10.58
CA LEU A 14 -4.14 4.17 10.64
C LEU A 14 -4.76 3.79 11.99
N ARG A 15 -5.99 3.28 11.92
CA ARG A 15 -6.73 2.75 13.05
C ARG A 15 -5.87 1.66 13.68
N SER A 16 -5.52 1.82 14.95
CA SER A 16 -4.77 0.81 15.68
C SER A 16 -5.56 -0.49 15.64
N VAL A 17 -4.98 -1.53 15.05
CA VAL A 17 -5.46 -2.90 15.21
C VAL A 17 -5.24 -3.23 16.68
N GLN A 18 -6.31 -3.13 17.48
CA GLN A 18 -6.27 -3.62 18.85
C GLN A 18 -6.04 -5.13 18.80
N PRO A 19 -5.16 -5.69 19.64
CA PRO A 19 -5.13 -7.14 19.82
C PRO A 19 -6.48 -7.54 20.41
N ILE A 20 -7.20 -8.42 19.72
CA ILE A 20 -8.37 -9.10 20.27
C ILE A 20 -7.85 -10.08 21.31
N SER A 21 -7.50 -9.56 22.48
CA SER A 21 -7.36 -10.34 23.71
C SER A 21 -8.76 -10.44 24.33
N LYS A 22 -9.55 -11.41 23.88
CA LYS A 22 -10.68 -11.91 24.64
C LYS A 22 -10.43 -13.38 24.94
N PRO A 23 -10.25 -13.77 26.22
CA PRO A 23 -10.36 -15.17 26.57
C PRO A 23 -11.82 -15.57 26.32
N PHE A 24 -12.04 -16.32 25.24
CA PHE A 24 -13.26 -17.09 25.07
C PHE A 24 -13.13 -18.31 25.97
N LEU A 25 -14.17 -18.58 26.77
CA LEU A 25 -14.26 -19.53 27.88
C LEU A 25 -13.95 -18.91 29.26
N ASP A 26 -14.92 -18.13 29.75
CA ASP A 26 -15.21 -18.17 31.18
C ASP A 26 -16.72 -17.99 31.42
N ASN A 27 -17.21 -18.75 32.40
CA ASN A 27 -18.56 -18.79 32.99
C ASN A 27 -19.67 -19.55 32.26
N GLY A 28 -19.85 -20.81 32.72
CA GLY A 28 -21.10 -21.54 32.54
C GLY A 28 -21.14 -22.99 33.03
N PHE A 29 -20.15 -23.50 33.77
CA PHE A 29 -20.31 -24.81 34.44
C PHE A 29 -20.62 -24.57 35.91
N VAL A 30 -21.91 -24.46 36.21
CA VAL A 30 -22.43 -24.57 37.58
C VAL A 30 -22.05 -25.96 38.08
N SER A 31 -21.09 -26.01 39.01
CA SER A 31 -20.79 -27.22 39.75
C SER A 31 -21.93 -27.51 40.72
N THR A 32 -22.98 -28.18 40.25
CA THR A 32 -23.95 -28.84 41.15
C THR A 32 -23.40 -30.19 41.56
N ASN A 33 -22.37 -30.20 42.42
CA ASN A 33 -21.99 -31.38 43.18
C ASN A 33 -22.40 -31.20 44.64
N THR A 34 -23.70 -31.35 44.88
CA THR A 34 -24.24 -31.77 46.17
C THR A 34 -24.98 -33.09 45.96
N PHE A 35 -24.23 -34.16 45.72
CA PHE A 35 -24.73 -35.50 45.98
C PHE A 35 -24.58 -35.77 47.48
N SER A 36 -25.55 -35.31 48.28
CA SER A 36 -25.74 -35.85 49.62
C SER A 36 -26.31 -37.26 49.46
N VAL A 37 -25.43 -38.27 49.44
CA VAL A 37 -25.88 -39.65 49.60
C VAL A 37 -26.09 -39.86 51.10
N SER A 38 -27.31 -39.62 51.56
CA SER A 38 -27.75 -40.04 52.90
C SER A 38 -27.81 -41.57 52.95
N PRO A 39 -27.05 -42.25 53.82
CA PRO A 39 -27.19 -43.69 54.00
C PRO A 39 -28.24 -43.92 55.10
N HIS A 40 -29.52 -43.78 54.77
CA HIS A 40 -30.60 -44.24 55.64
C HIS A 40 -31.23 -45.50 55.07
N ILE A 41 -30.50 -46.61 55.15
CA ILE A 41 -31.10 -47.94 55.11
C ILE A 41 -31.42 -48.29 56.56
N HIS A 42 -32.65 -47.98 56.98
CA HIS A 42 -33.22 -48.62 58.18
C HIS A 42 -33.49 -50.09 57.83
N PRO A 43 -32.92 -51.07 58.55
CA PRO A 43 -33.43 -52.42 58.49
C PRO A 43 -34.77 -52.39 59.24
N ASN A 44 -35.87 -52.30 58.48
CA ASN A 44 -37.19 -52.56 59.04
C ASN A 44 -37.28 -54.07 59.30
N HIS A 45 -36.80 -54.50 60.47
CA HIS A 45 -37.11 -55.81 61.02
C HIS A 45 -38.61 -55.82 61.33
N GLY A 46 -39.40 -56.16 60.31
CA GLY A 46 -40.80 -56.51 60.49
C GLY A 46 -40.87 -57.71 61.42
N ASN A 47 -41.22 -57.43 62.68
CA ASN A 47 -41.60 -58.42 63.67
C ASN A 47 -42.84 -59.20 63.17
N ARG A 48 -42.64 -60.17 62.28
CA ARG A 48 -43.59 -61.26 62.12
C ARG A 48 -43.44 -62.14 63.34
N LEU A 49 -44.28 -61.89 64.35
CA LEU A 49 -44.54 -62.84 65.42
C LEU A 49 -45.06 -64.14 64.78
N PHE A 50 -44.13 -65.02 64.42
CA PHE A 50 -44.45 -66.43 64.26
C PHE A 50 -44.77 -66.94 65.66
N ASN A 51 -46.06 -67.16 65.90
CA ASN A 51 -46.58 -67.70 67.13
C ASN A 51 -46.16 -69.17 67.22
N TYR A 52 -44.94 -69.44 67.68
CA TYR A 52 -44.47 -70.79 67.94
C TYR A 52 -45.29 -71.35 69.11
N ARG A 53 -46.21 -72.28 68.83
CA ARG A 53 -46.65 -73.22 69.87
C ARG A 53 -45.39 -73.85 70.44
N LYS A 54 -45.14 -73.66 71.75
CA LYS A 54 -44.15 -74.43 72.50
C LYS A 54 -44.58 -75.90 72.52
N LEU A 55 -44.38 -76.63 71.43
CA LEU A 55 -44.35 -78.07 71.44
C LEU A 55 -42.98 -78.48 71.97
N SER A 56 -42.99 -79.01 73.21
CA SER A 56 -41.91 -79.74 73.89
C SER A 56 -40.49 -79.16 73.82
N GLN A 57 -40.03 -78.71 74.98
CA GLN A 57 -38.64 -78.38 75.25
C GLN A 57 -37.74 -79.62 75.12
N PHE A 58 -36.76 -79.52 74.23
CA PHE A 58 -35.49 -80.26 74.21
C PHE A 58 -35.57 -81.81 74.18
N VAL A 59 -35.40 -82.40 72.98
CA VAL A 59 -34.91 -83.77 72.82
C VAL A 59 -33.82 -83.77 71.74
N GLN A 60 -32.70 -84.42 72.05
CA GLN A 60 -31.56 -84.61 71.14
C GLN A 60 -32.01 -85.37 69.89
N PRO A 61 -31.44 -85.11 68.69
CA PRO A 61 -31.87 -85.73 67.44
C PRO A 61 -31.71 -87.26 67.39
N ASN A 62 -30.95 -87.85 68.32
CA ASN A 62 -30.72 -89.31 68.40
C ASN A 62 -31.35 -89.97 69.63
N GLY A 63 -32.14 -89.24 70.43
CA GLY A 63 -32.82 -89.77 71.60
C GLY A 63 -34.28 -90.07 71.29
N LYS A 64 -34.72 -91.30 71.55
CA LYS A 64 -36.12 -91.75 71.48
C LYS A 64 -37.02 -90.64 72.06
N ARG A 65 -37.87 -90.02 71.23
CA ARG A 65 -38.72 -88.89 71.64
C ARG A 65 -39.63 -89.36 72.78
N LEU A 66 -39.32 -88.90 73.98
CA LEU A 66 -40.07 -89.25 75.18
C LEU A 66 -41.38 -88.47 75.17
N PHE A 67 -42.43 -89.10 74.64
CA PHE A 67 -43.78 -88.63 74.89
C PHE A 67 -44.12 -88.92 76.36
N LEU A 68 -44.56 -87.90 77.08
CA LEU A 68 -45.17 -88.05 78.40
C LEU A 68 -46.65 -88.44 78.23
N VAL A 69 -46.96 -89.46 77.41
CA VAL A 69 -48.27 -90.11 77.52
C VAL A 69 -48.15 -90.98 78.75
N ASP A 70 -48.87 -90.62 79.81
CA ASP A 70 -49.04 -91.50 80.95
C ASP A 70 -49.89 -92.70 80.50
N THR A 71 -49.22 -93.73 80.02
CA THR A 71 -49.81 -94.95 79.47
C THR A 71 -50.65 -95.66 80.53
N LEU A 72 -50.19 -95.65 81.77
CA LEU A 72 -50.90 -96.25 82.89
C LEU A 72 -52.19 -95.47 83.20
N ALA A 73 -52.13 -94.14 83.28
CA ALA A 73 -53.34 -93.35 83.50
C ALA A 73 -54.34 -93.48 82.35
N LEU A 74 -53.87 -93.60 81.10
CA LEU A 74 -54.74 -93.82 79.94
C LEU A 74 -55.44 -95.18 79.99
N VAL A 75 -54.71 -96.25 80.28
CA VAL A 75 -55.28 -97.60 80.46
C VAL A 75 -56.29 -97.60 81.61
N ARG A 76 -55.96 -97.02 82.77
CA ARG A 76 -56.85 -96.95 83.94
C ARG A 76 -58.15 -96.19 83.67
N ARG A 77 -58.11 -95.13 82.85
CA ARG A 77 -59.32 -94.43 82.42
C ARG A 77 -60.18 -95.28 81.50
N LEU A 78 -59.58 -95.97 80.53
CA LEU A 78 -60.31 -96.88 79.64
C LEU A 78 -60.96 -98.03 80.42
N GLU A 79 -60.26 -98.59 81.40
CA GLU A 79 -60.81 -99.60 82.32
C GLU A 79 -61.99 -99.05 83.15
N GLY A 80 -61.89 -97.80 83.63
CA GLY A 80 -62.96 -97.13 84.36
C GLY A 80 -64.24 -96.90 83.56
N GLU A 81 -64.13 -96.78 82.22
CA GLU A 81 -65.25 -96.68 81.28
C GLU A 81 -65.75 -98.07 80.81
N GLY A 82 -65.28 -99.16 81.43
CA GLY A 82 -65.75 -100.52 81.17
C GLY A 82 -64.98 -101.29 80.09
N VAL A 83 -63.85 -100.77 79.61
CA VAL A 83 -63.01 -101.49 78.63
C VAL A 83 -62.17 -102.57 79.34
N PRO A 84 -62.18 -103.84 78.87
CA PRO A 84 -61.34 -104.89 79.44
C PRO A 84 -59.85 -104.52 79.38
N SER A 85 -59.10 -104.82 80.45
CA SER A 85 -57.69 -104.45 80.63
C SER A 85 -56.81 -104.72 79.39
N LYS A 86 -56.89 -105.92 78.81
CA LYS A 86 -56.12 -106.28 77.60
C LYS A 86 -56.48 -105.44 76.36
N GLN A 87 -57.74 -105.05 76.24
CA GLN A 87 -58.19 -104.19 75.13
C GLN A 87 -57.78 -102.74 75.38
N ALA A 88 -57.86 -102.26 76.62
CA ALA A 88 -57.37 -100.94 77.01
C ALA A 88 -55.87 -100.77 76.75
N GLU A 89 -55.06 -101.80 77.05
CA GLU A 89 -53.63 -101.85 76.72
C GLU A 89 -53.38 -101.85 75.20
N ALA A 90 -54.12 -102.65 74.43
CA ALA A 90 -53.99 -102.71 72.98
C ALA A 90 -54.36 -101.39 72.30
N ILE A 91 -55.46 -100.76 72.72
CA ILE A 91 -55.90 -99.44 72.25
C ILE A 91 -54.85 -98.38 72.60
N THR A 92 -54.35 -98.39 73.83
CA THR A 92 -53.29 -97.48 74.26
C THR A 92 -52.03 -97.65 73.42
N SER A 93 -51.65 -98.88 73.10
CA SER A 93 -50.49 -99.19 72.25
C SER A 93 -50.65 -98.66 70.82
N ALA A 94 -51.80 -98.88 70.19
CA ALA A 94 -52.10 -98.36 68.85
C ALA A 94 -52.10 -96.82 68.81
N ILE A 95 -52.61 -96.17 69.87
CA ILE A 95 -52.57 -94.71 70.00
C ILE A 95 -51.13 -94.20 70.11
N ILE A 96 -50.29 -94.87 70.91
CA ILE A 96 -48.87 -94.49 71.04
C ILE A 96 -48.14 -94.62 69.69
N GLU A 97 -48.42 -95.67 68.92
CA GLU A 97 -47.83 -95.89 67.60
C GLU A 97 -48.21 -94.77 66.61
N VAL A 98 -49.51 -94.50 66.42
CA VAL A 98 -49.99 -93.43 65.54
C VAL A 98 -49.46 -92.05 65.98
N LEU A 99 -49.35 -91.80 67.29
CA LEU A 99 -48.80 -90.56 67.83
C LEU A 99 -47.30 -90.42 67.53
N ASN A 100 -46.53 -91.49 67.65
CA ASN A 100 -45.11 -91.48 67.32
C ASN A 100 -44.87 -91.20 65.84
N ASP A 101 -45.60 -91.89 64.95
CA ASP A 101 -45.48 -91.72 63.50
C ASP A 101 -45.91 -90.30 63.06
N SER A 102 -47.04 -89.83 63.60
CA SER A 102 -47.53 -88.47 63.31
C SER A 102 -46.55 -87.40 63.75
N LEU A 103 -45.89 -87.58 64.90
CA LEU A 103 -44.95 -86.60 65.43
C LEU A 103 -43.59 -86.66 64.72
N GLU A 104 -43.13 -87.84 64.31
CA GLU A 104 -41.90 -87.97 63.52
C GLU A 104 -42.05 -87.20 62.21
N ASN A 105 -43.13 -87.47 61.48
CA ASN A 105 -43.46 -86.77 60.24
C ASN A 105 -43.60 -85.24 60.41
N VAL A 106 -44.23 -84.78 61.50
CA VAL A 106 -44.36 -83.34 61.78
C VAL A 106 -42.99 -82.70 62.07
N ALA A 107 -42.11 -83.39 62.79
CA ALA A 107 -40.81 -82.83 63.12
C ALA A 107 -39.81 -82.81 61.96
N GLU A 108 -39.95 -83.69 60.96
CA GLU A 108 -39.20 -83.55 59.70
C GLU A 108 -39.49 -82.21 58.99
N SER A 109 -40.65 -81.60 59.26
CA SER A 109 -41.01 -80.27 58.73
C SER A 109 -40.44 -79.11 59.56
N PHE A 110 -39.81 -79.37 60.71
CA PHE A 110 -39.24 -78.34 61.58
C PHE A 110 -37.72 -78.43 61.63
N VAL A 111 -37.09 -77.26 61.74
CA VAL A 111 -35.64 -77.16 61.95
C VAL A 111 -35.37 -77.04 63.45
N SER A 112 -34.33 -77.70 63.96
CA SER A 112 -33.95 -77.56 65.36
C SER A 112 -33.44 -76.15 65.65
N LYS A 113 -33.62 -75.67 66.89
CA LYS A 113 -33.10 -74.35 67.29
C LYS A 113 -31.58 -74.22 67.10
N GLY A 114 -30.84 -75.29 67.35
CA GLY A 114 -29.38 -75.32 67.17
C GLY A 114 -28.96 -75.22 65.70
N GLU A 115 -29.69 -75.87 64.79
CA GLU A 115 -29.44 -75.74 63.35
C GLU A 115 -29.82 -74.37 62.83
N MET A 116 -30.97 -73.83 63.25
CA MET A 116 -31.39 -72.48 62.85
C MET A 116 -30.35 -71.43 63.28
N GLN A 117 -29.88 -71.49 64.53
CA GLN A 117 -28.84 -70.58 65.02
C GLN A 117 -27.51 -70.76 64.26
N ARG A 118 -27.14 -72.00 63.90
CA ARG A 118 -25.95 -72.25 63.09
C ARG A 118 -26.06 -71.61 61.70
N ILE A 119 -27.22 -71.76 61.04
CA ILE A 119 -27.48 -71.16 59.72
C ILE A 119 -27.44 -69.63 59.82
N GLU A 120 -28.07 -69.05 60.84
CA GLU A 120 -28.04 -67.61 61.10
C GLU A 120 -26.61 -67.08 61.27
N MET A 121 -25.79 -67.75 62.10
CA MET A 121 -24.38 -67.38 62.27
C MET A 121 -23.57 -67.45 60.95
N ILE A 122 -23.82 -68.47 60.13
CA ILE A 122 -23.16 -68.61 58.81
C ILE A 122 -23.61 -67.48 57.87
N GLN A 123 -24.92 -67.17 57.86
CA GLN A 123 -25.48 -66.12 57.03
C GLN A 123 -24.94 -64.75 57.42
N ASP A 124 -24.88 -64.44 58.72
CA ASP A 124 -24.30 -63.20 59.23
C ASP A 124 -22.81 -63.07 58.91
N GLY A 125 -22.06 -64.18 59.04
CA GLY A 125 -20.65 -64.23 58.65
C GLY A 125 -20.45 -63.97 57.15
N ASN A 126 -21.31 -64.54 56.30
CA ASN A 126 -21.27 -64.32 54.85
C ASN A 126 -21.67 -62.89 54.48
N LEU A 127 -22.69 -62.33 55.14
CA LEU A 127 -23.12 -60.94 54.94
C LEU A 127 -22.02 -59.96 55.37
N GLY A 128 -21.34 -60.22 56.49
CA GLY A 128 -20.20 -59.44 56.95
C GLY A 128 -19.05 -59.45 55.95
N LYS A 129 -18.68 -60.63 55.42
CA LYS A 129 -17.66 -60.77 54.36
C LYS A 129 -18.05 -60.08 53.06
N PHE A 130 -19.32 -60.15 52.68
CA PHE A 130 -19.83 -59.46 51.49
C PHE A 130 -19.71 -57.94 51.67
N LYS A 131 -20.16 -57.41 52.81
CA LYS A 131 -20.06 -55.99 53.14
C LYS A 131 -18.62 -55.49 53.11
N SER A 132 -17.68 -56.23 53.72
CA SER A 132 -16.27 -55.82 53.72
C SER A 132 -15.64 -55.82 52.33
N ARG A 133 -15.97 -56.82 51.48
CA ARG A 133 -15.52 -56.84 50.08
C ARG A 133 -16.08 -55.67 49.28
N VAL A 134 -17.36 -55.35 49.44
CA VAL A 134 -17.99 -54.22 48.74
C VAL A 134 -17.36 -52.90 49.18
N GLN A 135 -17.21 -52.69 50.49
CA GLN A 135 -16.61 -51.48 51.03
C GLN A 135 -15.15 -51.31 50.57
N SER A 136 -14.34 -52.37 50.68
CA SER A 136 -12.94 -52.35 50.23
C SER A 136 -12.83 -52.11 48.73
N SER A 137 -13.68 -52.75 47.92
CA SER A 137 -13.72 -52.54 46.48
C SER A 137 -14.07 -51.09 46.14
N GLN A 138 -15.10 -50.53 46.78
CA GLN A 138 -15.52 -49.14 46.56
C GLN A 138 -14.41 -48.15 46.94
N GLU A 139 -13.76 -48.33 48.08
CA GLU A 139 -12.67 -47.47 48.54
C GLU A 139 -11.45 -47.56 47.61
N ASN A 140 -11.12 -48.76 47.13
CA ASN A 140 -10.06 -48.97 46.14
C ASN A 140 -10.38 -48.28 44.81
N HIS A 141 -11.60 -48.45 44.28
CA HIS A 141 -12.03 -47.81 43.04
C HIS A 141 -12.05 -46.29 43.16
N PHE A 142 -12.52 -45.76 44.30
CA PHE A 142 -12.51 -44.33 44.56
C PHE A 142 -11.09 -43.77 44.62
N SER A 143 -10.18 -44.45 45.33
CA SER A 143 -8.77 -44.07 45.42
C SER A 143 -8.08 -44.10 44.06
N LEU A 144 -8.37 -45.12 43.24
CA LEU A 144 -7.84 -45.24 41.88
C LEU A 144 -8.34 -44.08 41.00
N LEU A 145 -9.65 -43.82 40.99
CA LEU A 145 -10.26 -42.74 40.21
C LEU A 145 -9.75 -41.37 40.64
N GLN A 146 -9.58 -41.14 41.94
CA GLN A 146 -9.01 -39.90 42.46
C GLN A 146 -7.58 -39.71 41.96
N ARG A 147 -6.73 -40.75 42.05
CA ARG A 147 -5.35 -40.70 41.56
C ARG A 147 -5.28 -40.45 40.06
N GLU A 148 -6.14 -41.10 39.27
CA GLU A 148 -6.20 -40.87 37.83
C GLU A 148 -6.67 -39.45 37.51
N THR A 149 -7.68 -38.94 38.21
CA THR A 149 -8.16 -37.57 38.04
C THR A 149 -7.06 -36.54 38.35
N GLU A 150 -6.32 -36.72 39.45
CA GLU A 150 -5.19 -35.87 39.82
C GLU A 150 -4.06 -35.94 38.78
N LYS A 151 -3.75 -37.14 38.27
CA LYS A 151 -2.77 -37.33 37.20
C LYS A 151 -3.19 -36.61 35.92
N LEU A 152 -4.43 -36.82 35.45
CA LEU A 152 -4.94 -36.13 34.26
C LEU A 152 -4.93 -34.60 34.44
N LYS A 153 -5.29 -34.11 35.63
CA LYS A 153 -5.21 -32.67 35.94
C LYS A 153 -3.79 -32.13 35.84
N SER A 154 -2.81 -32.87 36.36
CA SER A 154 -1.39 -32.51 36.23
C SER A 154 -0.93 -32.51 34.77
N ASP A 155 -1.32 -33.52 33.99
CA ASP A 155 -0.96 -33.61 32.57
C ASP A 155 -1.59 -32.47 31.76
N ILE A 156 -2.84 -32.09 32.05
CA ILE A 156 -3.50 -30.92 31.45
C ILE A 156 -2.75 -29.63 31.75
N GLU A 157 -2.36 -29.40 33.01
CA GLU A 157 -1.63 -28.17 33.38
C GLU A 157 -0.24 -28.13 32.72
N LYS A 158 0.44 -29.28 32.63
CA LYS A 158 1.70 -29.40 31.90
C LYS A 158 1.53 -29.05 30.42
N MET A 159 0.58 -29.68 29.72
CA MET A 159 0.31 -29.36 28.31
C MET A 159 -0.08 -27.90 28.11
N ARG A 160 -0.89 -27.33 29.01
CA ARG A 160 -1.28 -25.91 28.98
C ARG A 160 -0.06 -24.99 29.11
N SER A 161 0.89 -25.33 29.97
CA SER A 161 2.13 -24.56 30.13
C SER A 161 3.04 -24.64 28.89
N GLU A 162 3.19 -25.84 28.31
CA GLU A 162 3.97 -26.06 27.09
C GLU A 162 3.36 -25.32 25.89
N LEU A 163 2.03 -25.36 25.74
CA LEU A 163 1.33 -24.64 24.68
C LEU A 163 1.48 -23.13 24.80
N ARG A 164 1.41 -22.57 26.02
CA ARG A 164 1.66 -21.15 26.24
C ARG A 164 3.08 -20.76 25.84
N TYR A 165 4.06 -21.58 26.23
CA TYR A 165 5.45 -21.34 25.86
C TYR A 165 5.68 -21.36 24.35
N GLU A 166 5.16 -22.38 23.65
CA GLU A 166 5.29 -22.45 22.19
C GLU A 166 4.51 -21.32 21.49
N LEU A 167 3.36 -20.90 22.01
CA LEU A 167 2.63 -19.74 21.49
C LEU A 167 3.44 -18.45 21.65
N ASP A 168 4.02 -18.20 22.83
CA ASP A 168 4.84 -17.01 23.09
C ASP A 168 6.09 -17.00 22.22
N LYS A 169 6.74 -18.16 22.06
CA LYS A 169 7.89 -18.36 21.18
C LYS A 169 7.57 -18.12 19.71
N VAL A 170 6.47 -18.69 19.19
CA VAL A 170 6.03 -18.46 17.81
C VAL A 170 5.64 -16.99 17.60
N THR A 171 4.94 -16.38 18.56
CA THR A 171 4.53 -14.97 18.49
C THR A 171 5.75 -14.04 18.48
N ALA A 172 6.74 -14.30 19.34
CA ALA A 172 8.00 -13.56 19.37
C ALA A 172 8.81 -13.75 18.07
N GLY A 173 8.87 -14.99 17.56
CA GLY A 173 9.50 -15.32 16.28
C GLY A 173 8.87 -14.55 15.12
N GLN A 174 7.55 -14.61 14.97
CA GLN A 174 6.83 -13.87 13.93
C GLN A 174 7.05 -12.35 14.04
N ARG A 175 7.05 -11.81 15.26
CA ARG A 175 7.33 -10.38 15.46
C ARG A 175 8.76 -10.03 15.04
N LEU A 176 9.74 -10.89 15.32
CA LEU A 176 11.12 -10.70 14.89
C LEU A 176 11.22 -10.75 13.36
N ASP A 177 10.65 -11.77 12.73
CA ASP A 177 10.65 -11.94 11.27
C ASP A 177 10.09 -10.71 10.56
N LEU A 178 8.92 -10.22 11.01
CA LEU A 178 8.32 -9.00 10.46
C LEU A 178 9.20 -7.77 10.64
N ASN A 179 9.90 -7.65 11.76
CA ASN A 179 10.82 -6.53 11.98
C ASN A 179 12.05 -6.62 11.08
N LEU A 180 12.58 -7.83 10.86
CA LEU A 180 13.70 -8.07 9.95
C LEU A 180 13.30 -7.82 8.50
N GLU A 181 12.15 -8.31 8.05
CA GLU A 181 11.63 -8.05 6.70
C GLU A 181 11.33 -6.55 6.49
N ARG A 182 10.81 -5.86 7.51
CA ARG A 182 10.60 -4.41 7.48
C ARG A 182 11.92 -3.65 7.38
N GLY A 183 12.96 -4.12 8.08
CA GLY A 183 14.33 -3.61 7.96
C GLY A 183 14.85 -3.80 6.55
N ARG A 184 14.80 -5.03 6.02
CA ARG A 184 15.25 -5.36 4.67
C ARG A 184 14.54 -4.54 3.59
N THR A 185 13.22 -4.38 3.70
CA THR A 185 12.43 -3.55 2.77
C THR A 185 12.85 -2.08 2.84
N ARG A 186 13.18 -1.56 4.03
CA ARG A 186 13.66 -0.19 4.20
C ARG A 186 15.04 0.00 3.56
N ASP A 187 15.94 -0.96 3.71
CA ASP A 187 17.27 -0.93 3.10
C ASP A 187 17.18 -1.01 1.57
N GLU A 188 16.35 -1.92 1.04
CA GLU A 188 16.07 -2.05 -0.39
C GLU A 188 15.48 -0.75 -0.97
N LEU A 189 14.52 -0.13 -0.27
CA LEU A 189 13.94 1.15 -0.65
C LEU A 189 14.98 2.28 -0.63
N SER A 190 15.87 2.29 0.37
CA SER A 190 16.97 3.26 0.43
C SER A 190 17.92 3.08 -0.74
N ASN A 191 18.27 1.85 -1.09
CA ASN A 191 19.13 1.55 -2.23
C ASN A 191 18.48 2.01 -3.55
N GLN A 192 17.21 1.70 -3.78
CA GLN A 192 16.46 2.17 -4.95
C GLN A 192 16.39 3.70 -5.03
N ASN A 193 16.20 4.39 -3.90
CA ASN A 193 16.25 5.85 -3.86
C ASN A 193 17.63 6.39 -4.26
N HIS A 194 18.71 5.77 -3.80
CA HIS A 194 20.08 6.14 -4.20
C HIS A 194 20.32 5.90 -5.70
N GLU A 195 19.89 4.76 -6.23
CA GLU A 195 19.99 4.45 -7.66
C GLU A 195 19.19 5.44 -8.51
N THR A 196 17.96 5.75 -8.10
CA THR A 196 17.10 6.73 -8.76
C THR A 196 17.76 8.11 -8.76
N ALA A 197 18.27 8.57 -7.61
CA ALA A 197 18.97 9.85 -7.52
C ALA A 197 20.24 9.89 -8.39
N ASN A 198 21.01 8.79 -8.44
CA ASN A 198 22.18 8.69 -9.31
C ASN A 198 21.79 8.76 -10.80
N LEU A 199 20.71 8.07 -11.20
CA LEU A 199 20.22 8.11 -12.57
C LEU A 199 19.68 9.49 -12.95
N THR A 200 18.93 10.15 -12.06
CA THR A 200 18.49 11.55 -12.26
C THR A 200 19.69 12.48 -12.47
N ASN A 201 20.71 12.38 -11.61
CA ASN A 201 21.93 13.18 -11.76
C ASN A 201 22.67 12.90 -13.09
N LYS A 202 22.68 11.65 -13.57
CA LYS A 202 23.25 11.32 -14.88
C LYS A 202 22.44 11.93 -16.02
N LEU A 203 21.11 11.80 -15.98
CA LEU A 203 20.21 12.39 -16.96
C LEU A 203 20.36 13.92 -17.02
N ASP A 204 20.44 14.60 -15.87
CA ASP A 204 20.65 16.05 -15.83
C ASP A 204 21.99 16.44 -16.49
N ARG A 205 23.06 15.68 -16.25
CA ARG A 205 24.36 15.88 -16.92
C ARG A 205 24.26 15.69 -18.43
N GLU A 206 23.60 14.64 -18.89
CA GLU A 206 23.39 14.39 -20.32
C GLU A 206 22.54 15.50 -20.96
N ILE A 207 21.49 15.97 -20.29
CA ILE A 207 20.67 17.10 -20.75
C ILE A 207 21.53 18.37 -20.88
N HIS A 208 22.38 18.66 -19.91
CA HIS A 208 23.27 19.81 -19.98
C HIS A 208 24.31 19.68 -21.11
N SER A 209 24.88 18.50 -21.30
CA SER A 209 25.81 18.21 -22.41
C SER A 209 25.12 18.39 -23.77
N LEU A 210 23.95 17.76 -23.96
CA LEU A 210 23.17 17.86 -25.20
C LEU A 210 22.73 19.30 -25.47
N ARG A 211 22.38 20.07 -24.44
CA ARG A 211 22.07 21.50 -24.60
C ARG A 211 23.28 22.27 -25.09
N ALA A 212 24.48 22.03 -24.53
CA ALA A 212 25.70 22.68 -24.96
C ALA A 212 26.07 22.32 -26.41
N GLU A 213 25.95 21.04 -26.78
CA GLU A 213 26.13 20.58 -28.16
C GLU A 213 25.13 21.22 -29.12
N LEU A 214 23.85 21.32 -28.72
CA LEU A 214 22.82 21.99 -29.51
C LEU A 214 23.12 23.49 -29.70
N GLU A 215 23.58 24.17 -28.65
CA GLU A 215 23.97 25.58 -28.74
C GLU A 215 25.16 25.76 -29.69
N ALA A 216 26.17 24.89 -29.63
CA ALA A 216 27.28 24.91 -30.58
C ALA A 216 26.83 24.64 -32.02
N ALA A 217 26.00 23.61 -32.24
CA ALA A 217 25.46 23.28 -33.56
C ALA A 217 24.59 24.41 -34.13
N LYS A 218 23.85 25.13 -33.29
CA LYS A 218 23.11 26.33 -33.70
C LYS A 218 24.06 27.41 -34.24
N TYR A 219 25.19 27.67 -33.58
CA TYR A 219 26.18 28.63 -34.07
C TYR A 219 26.81 28.19 -35.39
N ASP A 220 27.07 26.89 -35.58
CA ASP A 220 27.56 26.37 -36.85
C ASP A 220 26.57 26.61 -38.00
N VAL A 221 25.27 26.34 -37.79
CA VAL A 221 24.23 26.62 -38.79
C VAL A 221 24.17 28.12 -39.12
N ILE A 222 24.20 28.99 -38.10
CA ILE A 222 24.22 30.45 -38.32
C ILE A 222 25.45 30.86 -39.15
N LYS A 223 26.63 30.31 -38.85
CA LYS A 223 27.87 30.56 -39.59
C LYS A 223 27.73 30.16 -41.07
N TYR A 224 27.17 28.99 -41.35
CA TYR A 224 26.90 28.56 -42.72
C TYR A 224 25.89 29.47 -43.43
N CYS A 225 24.81 29.88 -42.77
CA CYS A 225 23.83 30.81 -43.34
C CYS A 225 24.44 32.18 -43.69
N ILE A 226 25.27 32.74 -42.83
CA ILE A 226 25.96 34.01 -43.12
C ILE A 226 26.92 33.82 -44.30
N GLY A 227 27.68 32.72 -44.31
CA GLY A 227 28.60 32.39 -45.40
C GLY A 227 27.91 32.27 -46.76
N THR A 228 26.75 31.61 -46.82
CA THR A 228 25.99 31.47 -48.07
C THR A 228 25.34 32.78 -48.51
N LEU A 229 24.82 33.60 -47.59
CA LEU A 229 24.28 34.92 -47.92
C LEU A 229 25.36 35.86 -48.49
N VAL A 230 26.55 35.86 -47.87
CA VAL A 230 27.69 36.65 -48.35
C VAL A 230 28.19 36.13 -49.70
N SER A 231 28.29 34.81 -49.90
CA SER A 231 28.73 34.26 -51.18
C SER A 231 27.76 34.59 -52.33
N ILE A 232 26.45 34.46 -52.09
CA ILE A 232 25.42 34.84 -53.07
C ILE A 232 25.49 36.34 -53.38
N SER A 233 25.65 37.19 -52.36
CA SER A 233 25.78 38.63 -52.53
C SER A 233 27.05 39.01 -53.31
N ALA A 234 28.19 38.36 -53.04
CA ALA A 234 29.43 38.59 -53.75
C ALA A 234 29.34 38.18 -55.23
N VAL A 235 28.75 37.01 -55.51
CA VAL A 235 28.48 36.57 -56.89
C VAL A 235 27.52 37.55 -57.59
N GLY A 236 26.44 37.97 -56.92
CA GLY A 236 25.50 38.96 -57.45
C GLY A 236 26.17 40.30 -57.79
N LEU A 237 27.00 40.84 -56.90
CA LEU A 237 27.77 42.07 -57.15
C LEU A 237 28.78 41.91 -58.28
N ALA A 238 29.44 40.76 -58.41
CA ALA A 238 30.36 40.48 -59.51
C ALA A 238 29.63 40.49 -60.86
N VAL A 239 28.46 39.85 -60.95
CA VAL A 239 27.61 39.86 -62.15
C VAL A 239 27.14 41.28 -62.46
N LEU A 240 26.67 42.04 -61.47
CA LEU A 240 26.28 43.45 -61.66
C LEU A 240 27.45 44.30 -62.17
N ARG A 241 28.67 44.09 -61.66
CA ARG A 241 29.85 44.79 -62.19
C ARG A 241 30.14 44.45 -63.64
N ILE A 242 30.05 43.17 -64.04
CA ILE A 242 30.27 42.76 -65.44
C ILE A 242 29.21 43.39 -66.34
N LEU A 243 27.93 43.35 -65.94
CA LEU A 243 26.84 43.97 -66.69
C LEU A 243 27.02 45.49 -66.81
N MET A 244 27.40 46.16 -65.72
CA MET A 244 27.66 47.60 -65.73
C MET A 244 28.87 47.94 -66.61
N TYR A 245 29.93 47.12 -66.60
CA TYR A 245 31.09 47.32 -67.47
C TYR A 245 30.72 47.22 -68.96
N GLU A 246 29.85 46.27 -69.34
CA GLU A 246 29.37 46.22 -70.73
C GLU A 246 28.42 47.37 -71.08
N LEU A 247 27.59 47.83 -70.14
CA LEU A 247 26.79 49.05 -70.32
C LEU A 247 27.68 50.29 -70.49
N ASP A 248 28.77 50.42 -69.71
CA ASP A 248 29.72 51.52 -69.82
C ASP A 248 30.48 51.48 -71.14
N LYS A 249 30.86 50.29 -71.65
CA LYS A 249 31.44 50.16 -72.99
C LYS A 249 30.47 50.58 -74.09
N VAL A 250 29.21 50.14 -74.02
CA VAL A 250 28.17 50.54 -74.99
C VAL A 250 27.95 52.06 -74.92
N THR A 251 27.89 52.61 -73.71
CA THR A 251 27.71 54.05 -73.48
C THR A 251 28.93 54.87 -73.96
N ALA A 252 30.15 54.37 -73.75
CA ALA A 252 31.38 54.98 -74.25
C ALA A 252 31.46 54.94 -75.79
N GLY A 253 31.04 53.82 -76.40
CA GLY A 253 30.91 53.68 -77.85
C GLY A 253 29.95 54.71 -78.43
N GLN A 254 28.74 54.81 -77.89
CA GLN A 254 27.77 55.83 -78.31
C GLN A 254 28.29 57.27 -78.12
N ARG A 255 29.01 57.54 -77.03
CA ARG A 255 29.63 58.85 -76.78
C ARG A 255 30.73 59.19 -77.78
N LEU A 256 31.51 58.21 -78.24
CA LEU A 256 32.54 58.40 -79.26
C LEU A 256 31.92 58.77 -80.61
N ASP A 257 30.88 58.06 -81.04
CA ASP A 257 30.15 58.37 -82.29
C ASP A 257 29.55 59.78 -82.25
N LEU A 258 28.89 60.14 -81.14
CA LEU A 258 28.31 61.48 -80.94
C LEU A 258 29.37 62.60 -80.90
N ASN A 259 30.56 62.33 -80.34
CA ASN A 259 31.64 63.31 -80.31
C ASN A 259 32.33 63.46 -81.67
N LEU A 260 32.37 62.42 -82.51
CA LEU A 260 32.89 62.49 -83.87
C LEU A 260 31.97 63.35 -84.77
N GLU A 261 30.67 63.17 -84.63
CA GLU A 261 29.65 63.97 -85.32
C GLU A 261 29.65 65.44 -84.83
N ARG A 262 29.83 65.64 -83.50
CA ARG A 262 30.04 66.97 -82.91
C ARG A 262 31.37 67.62 -83.34
N GLY A 263 32.42 66.82 -83.59
CA GLY A 263 33.70 67.31 -84.12
C GLY A 263 33.57 67.83 -85.54
N ARG A 264 32.93 67.07 -86.43
CA ARG A 264 32.67 67.46 -87.82
C ARG A 264 31.88 68.77 -87.92
N THR A 265 30.85 68.92 -87.10
CA THR A 265 30.03 70.14 -87.07
C THR A 265 30.76 71.34 -86.46
N ARG A 266 31.69 71.12 -85.50
CA ARG A 266 32.52 72.20 -84.94
C ARG A 266 33.53 72.73 -85.96
N ASP A 267 34.09 71.88 -86.81
CA ASP A 267 35.04 72.28 -87.84
C ASP A 267 34.36 73.10 -88.95
N GLU A 268 33.12 72.75 -89.33
CA GLU A 268 32.29 73.56 -90.24
C GLU A 268 32.00 74.95 -89.67
N LEU A 269 31.66 75.04 -88.37
CA LEU A 269 31.40 76.32 -87.70
C LEU A 269 32.67 77.17 -87.55
N SER A 270 33.83 76.54 -87.31
CA SER A 270 35.12 77.25 -87.25
C SER A 270 35.51 77.84 -88.61
N ASN A 271 35.20 77.15 -89.72
CA ASN A 271 35.48 77.65 -91.06
C ASN A 271 34.61 78.88 -91.37
N GLN A 272 33.32 78.84 -91.02
CA GLN A 272 32.44 80.01 -91.15
C GLN A 272 32.90 81.18 -90.26
N ASN A 273 33.34 80.93 -89.03
CA ASN A 273 33.86 81.99 -88.16
C ASN A 273 35.17 82.61 -88.68
N HIS A 274 36.02 81.85 -89.39
CA HIS A 274 37.20 82.41 -90.03
C HIS A 274 36.83 83.32 -91.21
N GLU A 275 35.82 82.93 -91.99
CA GLU A 275 35.29 83.72 -93.10
C GLU A 275 34.66 85.04 -92.62
N THR A 276 33.87 85.01 -91.53
CA THR A 276 33.29 86.22 -90.93
C THR A 276 34.35 87.15 -90.32
N ALA A 277 35.37 86.61 -89.66
CA ALA A 277 36.48 87.40 -89.10
C ALA A 277 37.29 88.10 -90.20
N ASN A 278 37.50 87.45 -91.34
CA ASN A 278 38.25 88.04 -92.46
C ASN A 278 37.47 89.19 -93.12
N LEU A 279 36.15 89.06 -93.25
CA LEU A 279 35.28 90.12 -93.72
C LEU A 279 35.26 91.32 -92.75
N THR A 280 35.21 91.04 -91.45
CA THR A 280 35.22 92.06 -90.39
C THR A 280 36.54 92.86 -90.41
N ASN A 281 37.69 92.19 -90.49
CA ASN A 281 39.00 92.84 -90.59
C ASN A 281 39.21 93.63 -91.89
N LYS A 282 38.48 93.29 -92.96
CA LYS A 282 38.49 94.05 -94.21
C LYS A 282 37.70 95.35 -94.06
N LEU A 283 36.53 95.28 -93.41
CA LEU A 283 35.71 96.44 -93.11
C LEU A 283 36.39 97.41 -92.13
N ASP A 284 37.05 96.90 -91.10
CA ASP A 284 37.73 97.72 -90.09
C ASP A 284 38.91 98.52 -90.68
N ARG A 285 39.60 97.95 -91.68
CA ARG A 285 40.65 98.66 -92.43
C ARG A 285 40.08 99.81 -93.27
N GLU A 286 38.91 99.64 -93.88
CA GLU A 286 38.25 100.74 -94.61
C GLU A 286 37.80 101.86 -93.66
N ILE A 287 37.25 101.52 -92.50
CA ILE A 287 36.85 102.50 -91.47
C ILE A 287 38.06 103.29 -90.95
N HIS A 288 39.19 102.62 -90.71
CA HIS A 288 40.41 103.30 -90.24
C HIS A 288 41.00 104.25 -91.28
N SER A 289 40.93 103.91 -92.58
CA SER A 289 41.35 104.79 -93.68
C SER A 289 40.52 106.08 -93.72
N LEU A 290 39.19 105.96 -93.65
CA LEU A 290 38.28 107.11 -93.65
C LEU A 290 38.46 108.00 -92.42
N ARG A 291 38.70 107.40 -91.24
CA ARG A 291 38.98 108.15 -90.01
C ARG A 291 40.27 108.96 -90.10
N ALA A 292 41.30 108.43 -90.75
CA ALA A 292 42.57 109.14 -90.94
C ALA A 292 42.42 110.35 -91.89
N GLU A 293 41.64 110.21 -92.98
CA GLU A 293 41.31 111.32 -93.87
C GLU A 293 40.53 112.43 -93.16
N LEU A 294 39.59 112.08 -92.28
CA LEU A 294 38.81 113.03 -91.50
C LEU A 294 39.67 113.83 -90.50
N GLU A 295 40.60 113.17 -89.79
CA GLU A 295 41.48 113.86 -88.84
C GLU A 295 42.53 114.75 -89.54
N ALA A 296 42.98 114.38 -90.75
CA ALA A 296 43.81 115.26 -91.57
C ALA A 296 43.06 116.54 -91.99
N ALA A 297 41.80 116.42 -92.42
CA ALA A 297 40.97 117.56 -92.79
C ALA A 297 40.66 118.49 -91.59
N LYS A 298 40.48 117.94 -90.39
CA LYS A 298 40.35 118.73 -89.15
C LYS A 298 41.58 119.59 -88.89
N TYR A 299 42.78 119.04 -89.13
CA TYR A 299 44.03 119.74 -88.86
C TYR A 299 44.22 120.95 -89.78
N ASP A 300 43.84 120.84 -91.05
CA ASP A 300 43.89 121.95 -92.01
C ASP A 300 42.91 123.08 -91.66
N VAL A 301 41.70 122.76 -91.20
CA VAL A 301 40.72 123.77 -90.76
C VAL A 301 41.21 124.52 -89.51
N ILE A 302 41.77 123.79 -88.52
CA ILE A 302 42.32 124.41 -87.30
C ILE A 302 43.48 125.36 -87.65
N LYS A 303 44.36 124.95 -88.58
CA LYS A 303 45.50 125.76 -89.02
C LYS A 303 45.07 127.05 -89.72
N TYR A 304 43.97 127.02 -90.49
CA TYR A 304 43.41 128.20 -91.16
C TYR A 304 42.81 129.22 -90.15
N CYS A 305 42.11 128.74 -89.12
CA CYS A 305 41.52 129.60 -88.09
C CYS A 305 42.57 130.30 -87.19
N ILE A 306 43.68 129.63 -86.87
CA ILE A 306 44.76 130.26 -86.09
C ILE A 306 45.47 131.37 -86.91
N GLY A 307 45.67 131.14 -88.22
CA GLY A 307 46.30 132.12 -89.12
C GLY A 307 45.50 133.42 -89.30
N THR A 308 44.16 133.34 -89.31
CA THR A 308 43.29 134.52 -89.40
C THR A 308 43.25 135.32 -88.09
N LEU A 309 43.28 134.67 -86.92
CA LEU A 309 43.35 135.34 -85.61
C LEU A 309 44.65 136.14 -85.40
N VAL A 310 45.79 135.60 -85.86
CA VAL A 310 47.10 136.30 -85.80
C VAL A 310 47.14 137.52 -86.73
N SER A 311 46.47 137.45 -87.89
CA SER A 311 46.39 138.59 -88.81
C SER A 311 45.49 139.72 -88.27
N ILE A 312 44.38 139.40 -87.62
CA ILE A 312 43.46 140.40 -87.03
C ILE A 312 44.15 141.13 -85.85
N SER A 313 44.93 140.42 -85.04
CA SER A 313 45.70 141.03 -83.95
C SER A 313 46.85 141.93 -84.44
N ALA A 314 47.50 141.60 -85.55
CA ALA A 314 48.50 142.46 -86.19
C ALA A 314 47.90 143.77 -86.73
N VAL A 315 46.69 143.72 -87.33
CA VAL A 315 45.96 144.92 -87.79
C VAL A 315 45.51 145.79 -86.60
N GLY A 316 45.07 145.17 -85.50
CA GLY A 316 44.71 145.89 -84.27
C GLY A 316 45.88 146.64 -83.63
N LEU A 317 47.09 146.07 -83.65
CA LEU A 317 48.29 146.71 -83.12
C LEU A 317 48.81 147.86 -84.01
N ALA A 318 48.62 147.76 -85.32
CA ALA A 318 49.00 148.80 -86.27
C ALA A 318 48.08 150.03 -86.21
N VAL A 319 46.77 149.84 -86.04
CA VAL A 319 45.80 150.93 -85.83
C VAL A 319 46.08 151.67 -84.51
N LEU A 320 46.59 150.98 -83.49
CA LEU A 320 46.96 151.60 -82.21
C LEU A 320 48.19 152.53 -82.31
N ARG A 321 49.09 152.30 -83.28
CA ARG A 321 50.23 153.21 -83.59
C ARG A 321 49.82 154.45 -84.39
N ILE A 322 48.61 154.48 -84.96
CA ILE A 322 48.03 155.66 -85.63
C ILE A 322 47.35 156.58 -84.58
N LEU A 323 47.32 156.20 -83.29
CA LEU A 323 46.59 156.91 -82.22
C LEU A 323 47.44 157.44 -81.03
N MET A 324 48.78 157.37 -81.08
CA MET A 324 49.72 157.99 -80.10
C MET A 324 50.87 158.67 -80.81
#